data_AF-A0A5D0T6Z3-F1
#
_entry.id   AF-A0A5D0T6Z3-F1
#
_cell.length_a   1.000
_cell.length_b   1.000
_cell.length_c   1.000
_cell.angle_alpha   90.00
_cell.angle_beta   90.00
_cell.angle_gamma   90.00
#
_symmetry.space_group_name_H-M   'P 1'
#
loop_
_entity.id
_entity.type
_entity.pdbx_description
1 polymer ?
#
loop_
_entity_poly.entity_id
_entity_poly.type
_entity_poly.pdbx_seq_one_letter_code
_entity_poly.pdbx_strand_id
1 'polypeptide(L)'
;MDSKTIILIFLTLVVSGLITIYAIDKPPSIEKITGPAETVENIIASFVWDGQDPDGRVIRYEYRKDGKGWESNGKKNTYIWTGYTEGEHTFEVRARDNNGKASEIIKWSFTYKPSYD
;
A
#
# COMPACT_ATOMS: atom_id res chain seq x y z
N MET A 1 -22.49 -47.64 22.59
CA MET A 1 -21.82 -46.87 21.52
C MET A 1 -20.93 -47.85 20.79
N ASP A 2 -21.17 -48.11 19.51
CA ASP A 2 -20.39 -49.11 18.77
C ASP A 2 -19.00 -48.57 18.37
N SER A 3 -18.05 -49.48 18.21
CA SER A 3 -16.65 -49.17 17.86
C SER A 3 -16.53 -48.41 16.53
N LYS A 4 -17.49 -48.62 15.60
CA LYS A 4 -17.54 -47.93 14.31
C LYS A 4 -17.95 -46.46 14.46
N THR A 5 -18.85 -46.16 15.40
CA THR A 5 -19.31 -44.81 15.74
C THR A 5 -18.23 -44.02 16.47
N ILE A 6 -17.45 -44.66 17.34
CA ILE A 6 -16.33 -44.02 18.06
C ILE A 6 -15.18 -43.66 17.11
N ILE A 7 -14.81 -44.55 16.19
CA ILE A 7 -13.75 -44.29 15.20
C ILE A 7 -14.14 -43.18 14.21
N LEU A 8 -15.41 -43.13 13.78
CA LEU A 8 -15.89 -42.10 12.85
C LEU A 8 -15.91 -40.70 13.50
N ILE A 9 -16.24 -40.59 14.79
CA ILE A 9 -16.22 -39.34 15.55
C ILE A 9 -14.77 -38.84 15.77
N PHE A 10 -13.82 -39.75 16.02
CA PHE A 10 -12.40 -39.38 16.11
C PHE A 10 -11.82 -38.97 14.75
N LEU A 11 -12.19 -39.62 13.65
CA LEU A 11 -11.71 -39.26 12.31
C LEU A 11 -12.26 -37.89 11.86
N THR A 12 -13.53 -37.58 12.16
CA THR A 12 -14.13 -36.27 11.82
C THR A 12 -13.58 -35.14 12.69
N LEU A 13 -13.30 -35.37 13.98
CA LEU A 13 -12.70 -34.37 14.87
C LEU A 13 -11.24 -34.05 14.51
N VAL A 14 -10.48 -35.02 14.01
CA VAL A 14 -9.10 -34.80 13.54
C VAL A 14 -9.10 -34.04 12.20
N VAL A 15 -10.07 -34.29 11.31
CA VAL A 15 -10.24 -33.52 10.07
C VAL A 15 -10.78 -32.10 10.34
N SER A 16 -11.66 -31.90 11.32
CA SER A 16 -12.13 -30.57 11.72
C SER A 16 -11.11 -29.78 12.56
N GLY A 17 -10.13 -30.47 13.15
CA GLY A 17 -9.07 -29.88 13.98
C GLY A 17 -7.74 -29.59 13.26
N LEU A 18 -7.47 -30.26 12.13
CA LEU A 18 -6.22 -30.06 11.36
C LEU A 18 -6.35 -29.05 10.21
N ILE A 19 -7.56 -28.59 9.90
CA ILE A 19 -7.77 -27.48 8.96
C ILE A 19 -7.93 -26.19 9.78
N THR A 20 -6.92 -25.86 10.58
CA THR A 20 -6.64 -24.43 10.79
C THR A 20 -5.93 -23.99 9.52
N ILE A 21 -6.73 -23.56 8.55
CA ILE A 21 -6.25 -22.99 7.30
C ILE A 21 -5.24 -21.90 7.71
N TYR A 22 -3.95 -22.08 7.44
CA TYR A 22 -3.00 -20.97 7.53
C TYR A 22 -3.56 -19.88 6.62
N ALA A 23 -4.15 -18.83 7.19
CA ALA A 23 -4.55 -17.67 6.42
C ALA A 23 -3.24 -17.08 5.86
N ILE A 24 -3.02 -17.26 4.55
CA ILE A 24 -1.90 -16.63 3.88
C ILE A 24 -2.22 -15.15 3.82
N ASP A 25 -1.46 -14.40 4.62
CA ASP A 25 -1.43 -12.94 4.67
C ASP A 25 -1.55 -12.33 3.25
N LYS A 26 -2.42 -11.34 3.05
CA LYS A 26 -2.57 -10.64 1.78
C LYS A 26 -1.85 -9.30 1.84
N PRO A 27 -1.17 -8.88 0.76
CA PRO A 27 -0.59 -7.55 0.75
C PRO A 27 -1.66 -6.46 0.88
N PRO A 28 -1.33 -5.29 1.45
CA PRO A 28 -2.24 -4.17 1.50
C PRO A 28 -2.50 -3.64 0.08
N SER A 29 -3.65 -3.00 -0.10
CA SER A 29 -3.97 -2.20 -1.28
C SER A 29 -3.70 -0.72 -1.02
N ILE A 30 -3.45 0.03 -2.09
CA ILE A 30 -3.28 1.48 -2.04
C ILE A 30 -3.91 2.11 -3.28
N GLU A 31 -4.55 3.27 -3.11
CA GLU A 31 -5.23 4.00 -4.19
C GLU A 31 -4.88 5.48 -4.18
N LYS A 32 -4.94 6.10 -5.37
CA LYS A 32 -4.78 7.56 -5.51
C LYS A 32 -6.09 8.24 -5.15
N ILE A 33 -6.03 9.26 -4.30
CA ILE A 33 -7.18 10.10 -3.99
C ILE A 33 -7.07 11.43 -4.74
N THR A 34 -5.96 12.16 -4.59
CA THR A 34 -5.68 13.40 -5.34
C THR A 34 -4.20 13.54 -5.67
N GLY A 35 -3.89 14.43 -6.62
CA GLY A 35 -2.54 14.77 -7.04
C GLY A 35 -2.51 16.08 -7.84
N PRO A 36 -1.33 16.51 -8.28
CA PRO A 36 -1.19 17.66 -9.18
C PRO A 36 -1.84 17.38 -10.54
N ALA A 37 -2.12 18.45 -11.29
CA ALA A 37 -2.39 18.35 -12.72
C ALA A 37 -1.15 17.83 -13.47
N GLU A 38 -1.32 17.39 -14.72
CA GLU A 38 -0.22 16.89 -15.55
C GLU A 38 0.87 17.94 -15.77
N THR A 39 0.52 19.23 -15.76
CA THR A 39 1.47 20.35 -15.78
C THR A 39 1.13 21.33 -14.66
N VAL A 40 2.16 21.78 -13.93
CA VAL A 40 2.04 22.75 -12.84
C VAL A 40 3.00 23.92 -13.06
N GLU A 41 2.60 25.11 -12.62
CA GLU A 41 3.38 26.35 -12.78
C GLU A 41 4.10 26.78 -11.50
N ASN A 42 3.86 26.07 -10.39
CA ASN A 42 4.52 26.33 -9.11
C ASN A 42 5.32 25.11 -8.65
N ILE A 43 6.22 25.34 -7.69
CA ILE A 43 7.14 24.34 -7.14
C ILE A 43 6.55 23.56 -5.96
N ILE A 44 5.22 23.47 -5.83
CA ILE A 44 4.53 22.79 -4.73
C ILE A 44 3.45 21.84 -5.28
N ALA A 45 3.61 20.53 -5.02
CA ALA A 45 2.61 19.52 -5.36
C ALA A 45 2.13 18.81 -4.09
N SER A 46 0.81 18.62 -3.98
CA SER A 46 0.16 17.85 -2.92
C SER A 46 -0.32 16.50 -3.45
N PHE A 47 -0.05 15.44 -2.71
CA PHE A 47 -0.44 14.07 -3.03
C PHE A 47 -1.26 13.52 -1.88
N VAL A 48 -2.37 12.86 -2.20
CA VAL A 48 -3.22 12.17 -1.22
C VAL A 48 -3.53 10.78 -1.74
N TRP A 49 -3.40 9.80 -0.86
CA TRP A 49 -3.72 8.41 -1.12
C TRP A 49 -4.55 7.84 0.03
N ASP A 50 -5.06 6.63 -0.16
CA ASP A 50 -5.56 5.81 0.93
C ASP A 50 -5.04 4.39 0.79
N GLY A 51 -4.98 3.66 1.89
CA GLY A 51 -4.45 2.30 1.92
C GLY A 51 -5.16 1.44 2.95
N GLN A 52 -5.44 0.21 2.56
CA GLN A 52 -6.19 -0.74 3.37
C GLN A 52 -5.52 -2.10 3.32
N ASP A 53 -5.76 -2.90 4.34
CA ASP A 53 -5.23 -4.24 4.46
C ASP A 53 -6.38 -5.17 4.89
N PRO A 54 -6.82 -6.10 4.04
CA PRO A 54 -8.03 -6.88 4.28
C PRO A 54 -7.90 -7.93 5.40
N ASP A 55 -6.69 -8.35 5.74
CA ASP A 55 -6.41 -9.32 6.80
C ASP A 55 -5.37 -8.84 7.82
N GLY A 56 -4.97 -7.57 7.74
CA GLY A 56 -4.07 -6.93 8.69
C GLY A 56 -4.33 -5.44 8.87
N ARG A 57 -3.25 -4.66 8.91
CA ARG A 57 -3.25 -3.20 9.01
C ARG A 57 -2.03 -2.62 8.33
N VAL A 58 -2.25 -1.51 7.62
CA VAL A 58 -1.15 -0.66 7.14
C VAL A 58 -0.42 -0.02 8.34
N ILE A 59 0.88 -0.31 8.49
CA ILE A 59 1.71 0.25 9.56
C ILE A 59 2.48 1.50 9.11
N ARG A 60 2.79 1.63 7.82
CA ARG A 60 3.41 2.82 7.24
C ARG A 60 3.19 2.91 5.72
N TYR A 61 3.34 4.11 5.19
CA TYR A 61 3.53 4.39 3.79
C TYR A 61 4.99 4.75 3.54
N GLU A 62 5.48 4.36 2.37
CA GLU A 62 6.79 4.74 1.86
C GLU A 62 6.59 5.49 0.54
N TYR A 63 7.31 6.58 0.34
CA TYR A 63 7.30 7.33 -0.92
C TYR A 63 8.69 7.39 -1.53
N ARG A 64 8.77 7.68 -2.83
CA ARG A 64 10.01 8.10 -3.50
C ARG A 64 9.72 9.12 -4.58
N LYS A 65 10.74 9.91 -4.88
CA LYS A 65 10.72 10.99 -5.89
C LYS A 65 11.69 10.65 -6.99
N ASP A 66 11.27 10.75 -8.24
CA ASP A 66 12.13 10.58 -9.42
C ASP A 66 12.96 9.30 -9.39
N GLY A 67 12.34 8.19 -9.00
CA GLY A 67 12.99 6.87 -8.94
C GLY A 67 14.10 6.72 -7.87
N LYS A 68 14.28 7.69 -6.97
CA LYS A 68 15.25 7.64 -5.85
C LYS A 68 14.85 6.58 -4.80
N GLY A 69 15.61 6.55 -3.69
CA GLY A 69 15.33 5.65 -2.57
C GLY A 69 13.96 5.87 -1.93
N TRP A 70 13.42 4.80 -1.33
CA TRP A 70 12.18 4.87 -0.55
C TRP A 70 12.41 5.55 0.80
N GLU A 71 11.55 6.52 1.12
CA GLU A 71 11.51 7.25 2.39
C GLU A 71 10.21 6.93 3.13
N SER A 72 10.23 6.90 4.46
CA SER A 72 9.02 6.66 5.27
C SER A 72 8.18 7.92 5.39
N ASN A 73 6.87 7.83 5.13
CA ASN A 73 5.88 8.87 5.48
C ASN A 73 5.16 8.56 6.82
N GLY A 74 5.61 7.53 7.55
CA GLY A 74 4.85 6.99 8.68
C GLY A 74 3.44 6.59 8.25
N LYS A 75 2.43 6.88 9.07
CA LYS A 75 1.02 6.60 8.75
C LYS A 75 0.30 7.72 8.00
N LYS A 76 0.99 8.82 7.67
CA LYS A 76 0.36 9.93 6.95
C LYS A 76 0.04 9.48 5.52
N ASN A 77 -1.18 9.75 5.10
CA ASN A 77 -1.68 9.43 3.76
C ASN A 77 -1.65 10.65 2.82
N THR A 78 -0.87 11.66 3.19
CA THR A 78 -0.64 12.88 2.42
C THR A 78 0.84 13.25 2.43
N TYR A 79 1.29 13.87 1.35
CA TYR A 79 2.63 14.43 1.24
C TYR A 79 2.62 15.72 0.40
N ILE A 80 3.40 16.71 0.84
CA ILE A 80 3.64 17.94 0.09
C ILE A 80 5.09 17.90 -0.37
N TRP A 81 5.30 17.90 -1.69
CA TRP A 81 6.62 18.01 -2.28
C TRP A 81 6.84 19.45 -2.74
N THR A 82 7.84 20.11 -2.16
CA THR A 82 8.27 21.45 -2.53
C THR A 82 9.64 21.43 -3.21
N GLY A 83 9.91 22.41 -4.08
CA GLY A 83 11.26 22.72 -4.57
C GLY A 83 11.83 21.73 -5.58
N TYR A 84 10.98 21.13 -6.41
CA TYR A 84 11.41 20.37 -7.59
C TYR A 84 11.86 21.33 -8.71
N THR A 85 12.76 20.86 -9.58
CA THR A 85 13.34 21.63 -10.70
C THR A 85 12.42 21.65 -11.90
N GLU A 86 12.59 22.56 -12.85
CA GLU A 86 11.82 22.53 -14.10
C GLU A 86 12.00 21.18 -14.83
N GLY A 87 10.90 20.61 -15.34
CA GLY A 87 10.91 19.33 -16.06
C GLY A 87 9.90 18.30 -15.55
N GLU A 88 10.07 17.06 -16.01
CA GLU A 88 9.21 15.93 -15.67
C GLU A 88 9.58 15.34 -14.30
N HIS A 89 8.55 14.97 -13.54
CA HIS A 89 8.69 14.37 -12.22
C HIS A 89 7.79 13.16 -12.03
N THR A 90 8.26 12.25 -11.18
CA THR A 90 7.46 11.14 -10.68
C THR A 90 7.43 11.11 -9.16
N PHE A 91 6.24 10.90 -8.61
CA PHE A 91 6.04 10.63 -7.19
C PHE A 91 5.38 9.27 -7.04
N GLU A 92 6.00 8.38 -6.29
CA GLU A 92 5.55 7.00 -6.12
C GLU A 92 5.32 6.69 -4.65
N VAL A 93 4.27 5.92 -4.34
CA VAL A 93 3.91 5.53 -2.97
C VAL A 93 3.58 4.04 -2.94
N ARG A 94 3.96 3.38 -1.84
CA ARG A 94 3.49 2.05 -1.45
C ARG A 94 3.12 1.99 0.04
N ALA A 95 2.16 1.14 0.37
CA ALA A 95 1.82 0.80 1.75
C ALA A 95 2.67 -0.38 2.24
N ARG A 96 2.86 -0.49 3.56
CA ARG A 96 3.50 -1.60 4.26
C ARG A 96 2.59 -2.07 5.38
N ASP A 97 2.35 -3.38 5.45
CA ASP A 97 1.52 -3.99 6.48
C ASP A 97 2.31 -4.42 7.73
N ASN A 98 1.60 -4.93 8.73
CA ASN A 98 2.15 -5.48 9.97
C ASN A 98 2.87 -6.82 9.84
N ASN A 99 2.86 -7.43 8.65
CA ASN A 99 3.50 -8.70 8.31
C ASN A 99 4.74 -8.51 7.40
N GLY A 100 5.02 -7.27 7.01
CA GLY A 100 6.17 -6.86 6.22
C GLY A 100 5.95 -6.82 4.71
N LYS A 101 4.75 -7.16 4.18
CA LYS A 101 4.50 -7.06 2.75
C LYS A 101 4.28 -5.62 2.33
N ALA A 102 4.46 -5.39 1.03
CA ALA A 102 4.21 -4.11 0.40
C ALA A 102 2.99 -4.24 -0.52
N SER A 103 2.24 -3.16 -0.65
CA SER A 103 1.28 -3.02 -1.73
C SER A 103 1.98 -2.94 -3.10
N GLU A 104 1.18 -2.99 -4.15
CA GLU A 104 1.55 -2.41 -5.44
C GLU A 104 1.93 -0.93 -5.29
N ILE A 105 2.67 -0.40 -6.27
CA ILE A 105 3.10 1.00 -6.29
C ILE A 105 2.09 1.82 -7.08
N ILE A 106 1.60 2.92 -6.48
CA ILE A 106 0.92 3.98 -7.22
C ILE A 106 1.93 5.06 -7.62
N LYS A 107 1.74 5.64 -8.81
CA LYS A 107 2.65 6.64 -9.40
C LYS A 107 1.90 7.84 -9.94
N TRP A 108 2.22 9.05 -9.51
CA TRP A 108 1.88 10.29 -10.21
C TRP A 108 3.03 10.71 -11.12
N SER A 109 2.68 11.21 -12.31
CA SER A 109 3.60 11.87 -13.23
C SER A 109 3.09 13.28 -13.46
N PHE A 110 3.98 14.27 -13.39
CA PHE A 110 3.64 15.68 -13.62
C PHE A 110 4.87 16.43 -14.14
N THR A 111 4.63 17.53 -14.84
CA THR A 111 5.68 18.41 -15.37
C THR A 111 5.61 19.76 -14.67
N TYR A 112 6.72 20.20 -14.09
CA TYR A 112 6.85 21.58 -13.65
C TYR A 112 7.34 22.44 -14.82
N LYS A 113 6.54 23.43 -15.20
CA LYS A 113 6.87 24.42 -16.22
C LYS A 113 6.51 25.81 -15.70
N PRO A 114 7.48 26.64 -15.29
CA PRO A 114 7.22 28.00 -14.85
C PRO A 114 6.48 28.82 -15.92
N SER A 115 5.53 29.66 -15.50
CA SER A 115 5.02 30.75 -16.34
C SER A 115 5.95 31.96 -16.22
N TYR A 116 6.28 32.58 -17.35
CA TYR A 116 7.11 33.78 -17.45
C TYR A 116 6.28 34.96 -17.99
N ASP A 117 5.08 35.14 -17.44
CA ASP A 117 4.18 36.25 -17.79
C ASP A 117 4.82 37.63 -17.57
#